data_AF-A0A484X7U8-F1
#
_entry.id   AF-A0A484X7U8-F1
#
_cell.length_a   1.000
_cell.length_b   1.000
_cell.length_c   1.000
_cell.angle_alpha   90.00
_cell.angle_beta   90.00
_cell.angle_gamma   90.00
#
_symmetry.space_group_name_H-M   'P 1'
#
loop_
_entity.id
_entity.type
_entity.pdbx_description
1 polymer ?
#
loop_
_entity_poly.entity_id
_entity_poly.type
_entity_poly.pdbx_seq_one_letter_code
_entity_poly.pdbx_strand_id
1 'polypeptide(L)'
;MAGLINQGGWGHGGGHNNNGPDSTLSIYQYGGGNSALALQSDARDSSLSISQSGGGNGADVGQGSDDSTITLTQNGFGNSATLDQWNGKDSTMTVSQFGGGNGAAVDQTASGSTVTVQQVGFGNNATAHQY
;
A
#
# COMPACT_ATOMS: atom_id res chain seq x y z
N MET A 1 26.85 -10.73 -6.11
CA MET A 1 25.81 -11.69 -6.52
C MET A 1 24.92 -11.91 -5.29
N ALA A 2 23.92 -11.06 -5.13
CA ALA A 2 23.06 -10.98 -3.94
C ALA A 2 21.77 -10.27 -4.37
N GLY A 3 20.57 -10.65 -3.98
CA GLY A 3 20.09 -11.84 -3.30
C GLY A 3 18.63 -11.97 -3.71
N LEU A 4 18.22 -13.16 -4.13
CA LEU A 4 16.82 -13.45 -4.42
C LEU A 4 16.12 -13.65 -3.06
N ILE A 5 15.43 -12.62 -2.56
CA ILE A 5 14.42 -12.81 -1.52
C ILE A 5 13.07 -12.88 -2.23
N ASN A 6 12.71 -14.10 -2.62
CA ASN A 6 11.32 -14.45 -2.91
C ASN A 6 10.66 -14.76 -1.56
N GLN A 7 10.10 -13.74 -0.91
CA GLN A 7 9.10 -14.01 0.12
C GLN A 7 7.77 -14.21 -0.57
N GLY A 8 7.52 -15.46 -0.98
CA GLY A 8 6.17 -16.00 -0.95
C GLY A 8 5.70 -15.91 0.50
N GLY A 9 5.05 -14.80 0.83
CA GLY A 9 4.60 -14.48 2.18
C GLY A 9 3.47 -15.40 2.60
N TRP A 10 3.81 -16.59 3.11
CA TRP A 10 2.99 -17.18 4.16
C TRP A 10 3.31 -16.40 5.43
N GLY A 11 2.37 -15.51 5.78
CA GLY A 11 2.54 -14.49 6.78
C GLY A 11 2.77 -15.03 8.18
N HIS A 12 3.53 -14.27 8.96
CA HIS A 12 3.41 -14.24 10.41
C HIS A 12 3.79 -12.82 10.89
N GLY A 13 2.77 -12.03 11.24
CA GLY A 13 2.99 -10.65 11.68
C GLY A 13 1.77 -9.82 12.10
N GLY A 14 0.67 -10.43 12.57
CA GLY A 14 -0.37 -9.74 13.36
C GLY A 14 -1.68 -9.42 12.65
N GLY A 15 -2.78 -10.02 13.13
CA GLY A 15 -4.15 -9.58 12.80
C GLY A 15 -4.91 -10.43 11.79
N HIS A 16 -4.97 -11.75 11.93
CA HIS A 16 -5.95 -12.56 11.21
C HIS A 16 -7.36 -12.33 11.78
N ASN A 17 -8.18 -11.53 11.10
CA ASN A 17 -9.64 -11.65 11.18
C ASN A 17 -10.19 -11.99 9.79
N ASN A 18 -10.22 -13.30 9.52
CA ASN A 18 -10.41 -13.90 8.21
C ASN A 18 -11.91 -14.17 7.92
N ASN A 19 -12.74 -13.13 7.91
CA ASN A 19 -14.19 -13.24 7.72
C ASN A 19 -14.72 -12.47 6.49
N GLY A 20 -14.01 -12.59 5.37
CA GLY A 20 -14.49 -12.25 4.02
C GLY A 20 -13.89 -13.22 3.00
N PRO A 21 -14.69 -14.00 2.24
CA PRO A 21 -14.14 -15.14 1.48
C PRO A 21 -13.17 -14.82 0.33
N ASP A 22 -13.03 -13.59 -0.19
CA ASP A 22 -12.15 -13.32 -1.36
C ASP A 22 -11.18 -12.11 -1.20
N SER A 23 -10.69 -11.86 0.01
CA SER A 23 -9.73 -10.80 0.30
C SER A 23 -8.28 -11.18 -0.02
N THR A 24 -7.52 -10.34 -0.73
CA THR A 24 -6.11 -10.59 -1.10
C THR A 24 -5.17 -9.49 -0.62
N LEU A 25 -4.06 -9.90 0.00
CA LEU A 25 -2.97 -9.00 0.41
C LEU A 25 -1.66 -9.51 -0.19
N SER A 26 -0.94 -8.64 -0.89
CA SER A 26 0.34 -8.96 -1.54
C SER A 26 1.38 -7.86 -1.32
N ILE A 27 2.60 -8.27 -0.98
CA ILE A 27 3.74 -7.38 -0.79
C ILE A 27 4.92 -7.91 -1.63
N TYR A 28 5.43 -7.06 -2.51
CA TYR A 28 6.59 -7.33 -3.37
C TYR A 28 7.70 -6.34 -3.06
N GLN A 29 8.87 -6.83 -2.68
CA GLN A 29 10.02 -5.99 -2.35
C GLN A 29 11.26 -6.43 -3.14
N TYR A 30 11.82 -5.49 -3.91
CA TYR A 30 13.02 -5.68 -4.72
C TYR A 30 14.10 -4.68 -4.27
N GLY A 31 15.31 -5.19 -4.03
CA GLY A 31 16.44 -4.41 -3.53
C GLY A 31 16.65 -4.54 -2.03
N GLY A 32 17.14 -3.49 -1.35
CA GLY A 32 17.67 -3.59 0.01
C GLY A 32 17.13 -2.54 0.98
N GLY A 33 16.76 -2.96 2.19
CA GLY A 33 16.30 -2.04 3.25
C GLY A 33 14.89 -1.49 3.06
N ASN A 34 14.06 -2.11 2.20
CA ASN A 34 12.65 -1.77 2.10
C ASN A 34 11.88 -2.35 3.31
N SER A 35 10.86 -1.65 3.76
CA SER A 35 9.95 -2.05 4.83
C SER A 35 8.52 -1.78 4.40
N ALA A 36 7.64 -2.76 4.58
CA ALA A 36 6.22 -2.64 4.27
C ALA A 36 5.42 -3.32 5.38
N LEU A 37 4.45 -2.59 5.91
CA LEU A 37 3.39 -3.08 6.78
C LEU A 37 2.07 -2.95 6.02
N ALA A 38 1.27 -4.01 6.05
CA ALA A 38 -0.06 -4.02 5.47
C ALA A 38 -1.03 -4.72 6.41
N LEU A 39 -2.19 -4.13 6.62
CA LEU A 39 -3.27 -4.66 7.41
C LEU A 39 -4.56 -4.65 6.58
N GLN A 40 -5.21 -5.81 6.49
CA GLN A 40 -6.53 -5.93 5.90
C GLN A 40 -7.51 -6.47 6.95
N SER A 41 -8.50 -5.68 7.35
CA SER A 41 -9.49 -6.03 8.38
C SER A 41 -10.87 -5.59 7.93
N ASP A 42 -11.88 -6.47 7.98
CA ASP A 42 -13.25 -6.15 7.56
C ASP A 42 -13.34 -5.61 6.11
N ALA A 43 -12.52 -6.14 5.21
CA ALA A 43 -12.45 -5.76 3.80
C ALA A 43 -12.76 -6.97 2.91
N ARG A 44 -14.03 -7.35 2.79
CA ARG A 44 -14.46 -8.48 1.94
C ARG A 44 -14.24 -8.14 0.47
N ASP A 45 -13.90 -9.15 -0.32
CA ASP A 45 -13.73 -9.05 -1.78
C ASP A 45 -12.81 -7.90 -2.21
N SER A 46 -11.74 -7.71 -1.45
CA SER A 46 -10.88 -6.53 -1.54
C SER A 46 -9.41 -6.90 -1.73
N SER A 47 -8.65 -6.02 -2.38
CA SER A 47 -7.24 -6.26 -2.71
C SER A 47 -6.30 -5.16 -2.22
N LEU A 48 -5.24 -5.56 -1.53
CA LEU A 48 -4.14 -4.71 -1.11
C LEU A 48 -2.85 -5.19 -1.78
N SER A 49 -2.21 -4.33 -2.57
CA SER A 49 -0.92 -4.62 -3.20
C SER A 49 0.12 -3.54 -2.92
N ILE A 50 1.29 -3.95 -2.42
CA ILE A 50 2.46 -3.09 -2.23
C ILE A 50 3.60 -3.62 -3.10
N SER A 51 4.20 -2.74 -3.91
CA SER A 51 5.39 -3.05 -4.71
C SER A 51 6.47 -2.00 -4.45
N GLN A 52 7.58 -2.42 -3.86
CA GLN A 52 8.73 -1.58 -3.56
C GLN A 52 9.93 -2.05 -4.36
N SER A 53 10.59 -1.15 -5.08
CA SER A 53 11.80 -1.44 -5.85
C SER A 53 12.85 -0.36 -5.59
N GLY A 54 14.07 -0.78 -5.26
CA GLY A 54 15.18 0.09 -4.90
C GLY A 54 15.58 -0.10 -3.43
N GLY A 55 15.78 0.97 -2.67
CA GLY A 55 16.27 0.82 -1.29
C GLY A 55 15.82 1.85 -0.28
N GLY A 56 15.55 1.38 0.94
CA GLY A 56 15.09 2.25 2.03
C GLY A 56 13.65 2.75 1.86
N ASN A 57 12.82 2.11 1.04
CA ASN A 57 11.42 2.52 0.91
C ASN A 57 10.59 1.99 2.10
N GLY A 58 9.67 2.81 2.61
CA GLY A 58 8.77 2.51 3.71
C GLY A 58 7.31 2.59 3.28
N ALA A 59 6.50 1.62 3.69
CA ALA A 59 5.07 1.58 3.43
C ALA A 59 4.30 1.14 4.69
N ASP A 60 3.21 1.83 5.01
CA ASP A 60 2.22 1.43 6.00
C ASP A 60 0.83 1.56 5.36
N VAL A 61 0.10 0.46 5.25
CA VAL A 61 -1.15 0.40 4.49
C VAL A 61 -2.24 -0.32 5.27
N GLY A 62 -3.34 0.37 5.58
CA GLY A 62 -4.54 -0.17 6.20
C GLY A 62 -5.72 -0.22 5.23
N GLN A 63 -6.38 -1.38 5.14
CA GLN A 63 -7.60 -1.55 4.34
C GLN A 63 -8.71 -2.23 5.16
N GLY A 64 -9.80 -1.50 5.36
CA GLY A 64 -11.04 -1.98 5.96
C GLY A 64 -12.28 -1.45 5.26
N SER A 65 -12.31 -1.63 3.94
CA SER A 65 -13.41 -1.27 3.05
C SER A 65 -13.75 -2.49 2.19
N ASP A 66 -15.03 -2.79 2.00
CA ASP A 66 -15.49 -3.90 1.15
C ASP A 66 -15.37 -3.53 -0.35
N ASP A 67 -15.22 -4.52 -1.23
CA ASP A 67 -15.15 -4.36 -2.70
C ASP A 67 -14.13 -3.30 -3.15
N SER A 68 -13.01 -3.19 -2.44
CA SER A 68 -12.09 -2.06 -2.53
C SER A 68 -10.67 -2.48 -2.91
N THR A 69 -9.90 -1.57 -3.49
CA THR A 69 -8.52 -1.84 -3.91
C THR A 69 -7.55 -0.75 -3.47
N ILE A 70 -6.46 -1.14 -2.81
CA ILE A 70 -5.28 -0.30 -2.59
C ILE A 70 -4.11 -0.83 -3.41
N THR A 71 -3.48 0.04 -4.19
CA THR A 71 -2.23 -0.24 -4.89
C THR A 71 -1.18 0.81 -4.57
N LEU A 72 -0.06 0.38 -4.00
CA LEU A 72 1.12 1.20 -3.74
C LEU A 72 2.31 0.72 -4.56
N THR A 73 2.92 1.61 -5.34
CA THR A 73 4.17 1.37 -6.04
C THR A 73 5.22 2.40 -5.65
N GLN A 74 6.35 1.96 -5.10
CA GLN A 74 7.50 2.80 -4.77
C GLN A 74 8.71 2.34 -5.57
N ASN A 75 9.23 3.19 -6.44
CA ASN A 75 10.40 2.92 -7.25
C ASN A 75 11.47 3.99 -7.00
N GLY A 76 12.61 3.57 -6.45
CA GLY A 76 13.73 4.44 -6.09
C GLY A 76 14.13 4.27 -4.64
N PHE A 77 14.47 5.35 -3.94
CA PHE A 77 15.07 5.26 -2.62
C PHE A 77 14.45 6.18 -1.57
N GLY A 78 14.33 5.70 -0.34
CA GLY A 78 13.85 6.54 0.77
C GLY A 78 12.42 7.06 0.61
N ASN A 79 11.59 6.46 -0.25
CA ASN A 79 10.19 6.87 -0.36
C ASN A 79 9.40 6.35 0.85
N SER A 80 8.39 7.11 1.29
CA SER A 80 7.52 6.77 2.41
C SER A 80 6.06 6.96 2.02
N ALA A 81 5.22 5.99 2.34
CA ALA A 81 3.78 6.07 2.09
C ALA A 81 2.99 5.53 3.28
N THR A 82 1.95 6.28 3.68
CA THR A 82 0.93 5.85 4.65
C THR A 82 -0.43 5.95 3.98
N LEU A 83 -1.11 4.82 3.85
CA LEU A 83 -2.37 4.70 3.10
C LEU A 83 -3.44 4.05 3.96
N ASP A 84 -4.56 4.71 4.15
CA ASP A 84 -5.66 4.22 4.99
C ASP A 84 -7.00 4.30 4.24
N GLN A 85 -7.62 3.14 4.01
CA GLN A 85 -8.91 3.03 3.34
C GLN A 85 -9.93 2.32 4.26
N TRP A 86 -10.83 3.08 4.88
CA TRP A 86 -11.73 2.56 5.92
C TRP A 86 -13.16 3.02 5.74
N ASN A 87 -14.14 2.18 6.10
CA ASN A 87 -15.57 2.51 6.11
C ASN A 87 -16.17 2.88 4.74
N GLY A 88 -15.45 2.62 3.64
CA GLY A 88 -15.95 2.76 2.28
C GLY A 88 -16.41 1.43 1.68
N LYS A 89 -17.04 1.52 0.51
CA LYS A 89 -17.31 0.40 -0.39
C LYS A 89 -17.04 0.82 -1.84
N ASP A 90 -16.60 -0.11 -2.69
CA ASP A 90 -16.37 0.13 -4.13
C ASP A 90 -15.36 1.28 -4.39
N SER A 91 -14.29 1.32 -3.61
CA SER A 91 -13.34 2.44 -3.61
C SER A 91 -11.93 2.01 -4.01
N THR A 92 -11.24 2.85 -4.77
CA THR A 92 -9.89 2.58 -5.30
C THR A 92 -8.89 3.64 -4.86
N MET A 93 -7.78 3.19 -4.26
CA MET A 93 -6.64 4.04 -3.92
C MET A 93 -5.40 3.58 -4.68
N THR A 94 -4.80 4.49 -5.46
CA THR A 94 -3.55 4.22 -6.18
C THR A 94 -2.49 5.26 -5.85
N VAL A 95 -1.34 4.81 -5.34
CA VAL A 95 -0.20 5.67 -5.04
C VAL A 95 1.04 5.16 -5.76
N SER A 96 1.69 6.07 -6.49
CA SER A 96 2.93 5.80 -7.23
C SER A 96 4.00 6.83 -6.92
N GLN A 97 5.13 6.39 -6.38
CA GLN A 97 6.27 7.23 -6.03
C GLN A 97 7.49 6.79 -6.85
N PHE A 98 7.98 7.68 -7.72
CA PHE A 98 9.17 7.48 -8.53
C PHE A 98 10.26 8.48 -8.16
N GLY A 99 11.46 7.99 -7.86
CA GLY A 99 12.60 8.82 -7.45
C GLY A 99 12.93 8.66 -5.98
N GLY A 100 13.36 9.74 -5.31
CA GLY A 100 13.97 9.66 -3.99
C GLY A 100 13.33 10.53 -2.93
N GLY A 101 13.06 10.00 -1.74
CA GLY A 101 12.58 10.79 -0.61
C GLY A 101 11.17 11.35 -0.77
N ASN A 102 10.31 10.73 -1.57
CA ASN A 102 8.91 11.16 -1.68
C ASN A 102 8.09 10.67 -0.49
N GLY A 103 7.16 11.49 0.00
CA GLY A 103 6.23 11.19 1.08
C GLY A 103 4.78 11.28 0.61
N ALA A 104 3.98 10.25 0.83
CA ALA A 104 2.54 10.24 0.54
C ALA A 104 1.75 9.86 1.79
N ALA A 105 0.72 10.64 2.10
CA ALA A 105 -0.29 10.27 3.09
C ALA A 105 -1.66 10.33 2.43
N VAL A 106 -2.41 9.24 2.46
CA VAL A 106 -3.73 9.16 1.83
C VAL A 106 -4.73 8.52 2.77
N ASP A 107 -5.80 9.27 3.08
CA ASP A 107 -6.95 8.75 3.82
C ASP A 107 -8.19 8.77 2.92
N GLN A 108 -8.85 7.63 2.78
CA GLN A 108 -10.07 7.52 2.00
C GLN A 108 -11.16 6.81 2.79
N THR A 109 -12.25 7.53 3.08
CA THR A 109 -13.43 7.00 3.76
C THR A 109 -14.71 7.06 2.93
N ALA A 110 -14.69 7.77 1.80
CA ALA A 110 -15.81 7.83 0.88
C ALA A 110 -16.02 6.51 0.12
N SER A 111 -17.28 6.12 -0.10
CA SER A 111 -17.66 5.02 -0.99
C SER A 111 -17.68 5.44 -2.47
N GLY A 112 -17.47 4.51 -3.40
CA GLY A 112 -17.53 4.76 -4.84
C GLY A 112 -16.48 5.76 -5.33
N SER A 113 -15.36 5.85 -4.63
CA SER A 113 -14.42 6.96 -4.74
C SER A 113 -13.05 6.50 -5.23
N THR A 114 -12.36 7.38 -5.94
CA THR A 114 -11.03 7.09 -6.49
C THR A 114 -10.03 8.16 -6.08
N VAL A 115 -8.99 7.76 -5.35
CA VAL A 115 -7.82 8.60 -5.08
C VAL A 115 -6.63 8.11 -5.89
N THR A 116 -5.97 9.04 -6.58
CA THR A 116 -4.71 8.77 -7.29
C THR A 116 -3.66 9.79 -6.89
N VAL A 117 -2.54 9.30 -6.35
CA VAL A 117 -1.36 10.11 -6.03
C VAL A 117 -0.19 9.64 -6.88
N GLN A 118 0.41 10.56 -7.63
CA GLN A 118 1.62 10.30 -8.40
C GLN A 118 2.68 11.33 -8.06
N GLN A 119 3.83 10.86 -7.60
CA GLN A 119 4.99 11.69 -7.25
C GLN A 119 6.18 11.23 -8.09
N VAL A 120 6.82 12.18 -8.78
CA VAL A 120 7.99 11.93 -9.62
C VAL A 120 9.09 12.92 -9.25
N GLY A 121 10.30 12.43 -9.00
CA GLY A 121 11.46 13.27 -8.65
C GLY A 121 11.90 13.09 -7.19
N PHE A 122 12.41 14.16 -6.60
CA PHE A 122 13.01 14.13 -5.27
C PHE A 122 12.27 15.00 -4.26
N GLY A 123 11.98 14.46 -3.08
CA GLY A 123 11.45 15.22 -1.95
C GLY A 123 10.01 15.71 -2.09
N ASN A 124 9.18 15.07 -2.93
CA ASN A 124 7.78 15.46 -3.06
C ASN A 124 6.99 15.05 -1.81
N ASN A 125 6.06 15.88 -1.36
CA ASN A 125 5.10 15.52 -0.31
C ASN A 125 3.68 15.70 -0.85
N ALA A 126 2.83 14.68 -0.69
CA ALA A 126 1.45 14.70 -1.14
C ALA A 126 0.55 14.16 -0.04
N THR A 127 -0.52 14.90 0.21
CA THR A 127 -1.58 14.52 1.14
C THR A 127 -2.90 14.52 0.38
N ALA A 128 -3.64 13.42 0.44
CA ALA A 128 -4.97 13.33 -0.15
C ALA A 128 -5.95 12.81 0.89
N HIS A 129 -7.08 13.49 1.02
CA HIS A 129 -8.17 13.06 1.89
C HIS A 129 -9.46 13.08 1.10
N GLN A 130 -10.23 11.99 1.19
CA GLN A 130 -11.53 11.90 0.53
C GLN A 130 -12.56 11.30 1.50
N TYR A 131 -13.56 12.12 1.82
CA TYR A 131 -14.61 11.83 2.82
C TYR A 131 -15.99 11.72 2.18
#